data_AF-A0A2H0LJ97-F1
#
_entry.id   AF-A0A2H0LJ97-F1
#
_cell.length_a   1.000
_cell.length_b   1.000
_cell.length_c   1.000
_cell.angle_alpha   90.00
_cell.angle_beta   90.00
_cell.angle_gamma   90.00
#
_symmetry.space_group_name_H-M   'P 1'
#
loop_
_entity.id
_entity.type
_entity.pdbx_description
1 polymer ?
#
loop_
_entity_poly.entity_id
_entity_poly.type
_entity_poly.pdbx_seq_one_letter_code
_entity_poly.pdbx_strand_id
1 'polypeptide(L)'
;MSVGSPHRLQRLHNYAILTACSTFLLLIAGGLVTSTASGLAVPDWPLSYGTWFPPMVGGILFEHGHRMIAGVVGLMIIALAVWVKRAESCRWVRRLAAAAAIGVFAQALLGGLTVLLLLPPAISIAHACLGQAVFCLVAAVAWVSSPRWANTVAIADDGRRPSLRLMSLLIALLAVGQLILGAVIRHTGHVVFIHISVALALAVAVMWWTVRVLGSASLRAALAGHTMRLLLLLAIQLGLGFSVFFHRGLVWLRTAHMATGALVLVQAVLLAWQARRLIAGKPKTGQRAADYLQLTKPRLTLLVLVSSAAGWWLGFRAAEPWHTLILLLCGMWLVVGGANALNQWAERDQDALMQRTASRPLPAQRLTPPSAFRFGLGLSVAGVAVLMLGVNPLAASLAALSWASYVLVYTPLKRHSALCTLVGAVPGALPPVIGWAAARHTLGWEALVLFAILFVWQLPHFLAIAVLHREDYARAGFRMLPVLEKGGPVTARQTLLYGLVLVPLSLAPTMLGLTGPVYFFGAMILSTTFLLLSVRAALVPCAQTCRQLFLASVVYLPLLLGLLALNRTPL
;
A
#
# COMPACT_ATOMS: atom_id res chain seq x y z
N MET A 1 -18.57 -6.26 -2.58
CA MET A 1 -18.17 -7.08 -3.75
C MET A 1 -19.34 -7.98 -4.08
N SER A 2 -20.03 -7.77 -5.19
CA SER A 2 -21.11 -8.67 -5.64
C SER A 2 -20.46 -9.96 -6.15
N VAL A 3 -20.56 -11.02 -5.36
CA VAL A 3 -19.99 -12.34 -5.65
C VAL A 3 -20.94 -13.02 -6.64
N GLY A 4 -20.55 -13.11 -7.92
CA GLY A 4 -21.23 -13.98 -8.87
C GLY A 4 -21.27 -15.42 -8.33
N SER A 5 -22.32 -16.17 -8.63
CA SER A 5 -22.50 -17.50 -8.03
C SER A 5 -21.26 -18.39 -8.22
N PRO A 6 -20.78 -19.10 -7.18
CA PRO A 6 -19.52 -19.84 -7.21
C PRO A 6 -19.42 -20.85 -8.37
N HIS A 7 -20.56 -21.44 -8.77
CA HIS A 7 -20.66 -22.33 -9.93
C HIS A 7 -20.39 -21.64 -11.29
N ARG A 8 -20.60 -20.33 -11.41
CA ARG A 8 -20.34 -19.59 -12.66
C ARG A 8 -18.84 -19.33 -12.85
N LEU A 9 -18.12 -19.04 -11.76
CA LEU A 9 -16.66 -18.83 -11.80
C LEU A 9 -15.89 -20.14 -12.05
N GLN A 10 -16.35 -21.26 -11.48
CA GLN A 10 -15.75 -22.56 -11.73
C GLN A 10 -15.86 -22.98 -13.20
N ARG A 11 -17.02 -22.75 -13.84
CA ARG A 11 -17.21 -23.05 -15.28
C ARG A 11 -16.32 -22.20 -16.18
N LEU A 12 -16.16 -20.91 -15.85
CA LEU A 12 -15.24 -20.02 -16.55
C LEU A 12 -13.79 -20.52 -16.45
N HIS A 13 -13.36 -20.94 -15.26
CA HIS A 13 -12.03 -21.48 -15.02
C HIS A 13 -11.77 -22.75 -15.84
N ASN A 14 -12.71 -23.70 -15.83
CA ASN A 14 -12.60 -24.94 -16.60
C ASN A 14 -12.50 -24.66 -18.11
N TYR A 15 -13.30 -23.71 -18.61
CA TYR A 15 -13.23 -23.28 -20.00
C TYR A 15 -11.88 -22.63 -20.34
N ALA A 16 -11.35 -21.79 -19.45
CA ALA A 16 -10.03 -21.18 -19.62
C ALA A 16 -8.90 -22.24 -19.68
N ILE A 17 -8.97 -23.29 -18.85
CA ILE A 17 -8.04 -24.43 -18.90
C ILE A 17 -8.15 -25.14 -20.26
N LEU A 18 -9.36 -25.47 -20.69
CA LEU A 18 -9.59 -26.13 -21.97
C LEU A 18 -8.99 -25.31 -23.12
N THR A 19 -9.26 -24.00 -23.16
CA THR A 19 -8.69 -23.10 -24.17
C THR A 19 -7.16 -23.03 -24.10
N ALA A 20 -6.56 -23.01 -22.90
CA ALA A 20 -5.11 -23.05 -22.75
C ALA A 20 -4.51 -24.36 -23.29
N CYS A 21 -5.10 -25.51 -22.96
CA CYS A 21 -4.69 -26.81 -23.47
C CYS A 21 -4.82 -26.90 -24.99
N SER A 22 -5.94 -26.43 -25.57
CA SER A 22 -6.11 -26.40 -27.03
C SER A 22 -5.12 -25.46 -27.71
N THR A 23 -4.79 -24.33 -27.09
CA THR A 23 -3.75 -23.41 -27.60
C THR A 23 -2.36 -24.06 -27.57
N PHE A 24 -2.07 -24.88 -26.55
CA PHE A 24 -0.82 -25.65 -26.52
C PHE A 24 -0.74 -26.69 -27.64
N LEU A 25 -1.84 -27.41 -27.90
CA LEU A 25 -1.93 -28.34 -29.05
C LEU A 25 -1.78 -27.61 -30.39
N LEU A 26 -2.34 -26.40 -30.52
CA LEU A 26 -2.14 -25.55 -31.70
C LEU A 26 -0.66 -25.19 -31.91
N LEU A 27 0.09 -24.88 -30.84
CA LEU A 27 1.53 -24.61 -30.94
C LEU A 27 2.30 -25.84 -31.43
N ILE A 28 1.92 -27.05 -30.99
CA ILE A 28 2.50 -28.30 -31.50
C ILE A 28 2.21 -28.46 -32.99
N ALA A 29 0.95 -28.24 -33.42
CA ALA A 29 0.58 -28.30 -34.83
C ALA A 29 1.39 -27.30 -35.68
N GLY A 30 1.54 -26.05 -35.23
CA GLY A 30 2.38 -25.06 -35.92
C GLY A 30 3.86 -25.45 -35.92
N GLY A 31 4.34 -26.05 -34.83
CA GLY A 31 5.69 -26.59 -34.72
C GLY A 31 5.95 -27.73 -35.72
N LEU A 32 4.94 -28.57 -36.01
CA LEU A 32 5.00 -29.61 -37.03
C LEU A 32 5.09 -28.99 -38.43
N VAL A 33 4.27 -27.99 -38.77
CA VAL A 33 4.31 -27.31 -40.08
C VAL A 33 5.72 -26.82 -40.43
N THR A 34 6.41 -26.17 -39.48
CA THR A 34 7.80 -25.74 -39.72
C THR A 34 8.77 -26.91 -39.77
N SER A 35 8.60 -27.90 -38.90
CA SER A 35 9.54 -29.03 -38.79
C SER A 35 9.45 -30.02 -39.94
N THR A 36 8.32 -30.10 -40.64
CA THR A 36 8.11 -30.87 -41.88
C THR A 36 8.28 -30.02 -43.14
N ALA A 37 8.74 -28.77 -43.00
CA ALA A 37 8.91 -27.81 -44.10
C ALA A 37 7.63 -27.62 -44.95
N SER A 38 6.45 -27.73 -44.34
CA SER A 38 5.16 -27.68 -45.02
C SER A 38 4.55 -26.27 -45.12
N GLY A 39 5.27 -25.22 -44.73
CA GLY A 39 4.74 -23.86 -44.65
C GLY A 39 4.35 -23.20 -45.98
N LEU A 40 4.73 -23.78 -47.11
CA LEU A 40 4.33 -23.37 -48.47
C LEU A 40 3.53 -24.46 -49.20
N ALA A 41 3.02 -25.47 -48.48
CA ALA A 41 2.26 -26.56 -49.09
C ALA A 41 0.92 -26.08 -49.67
N VAL A 42 0.42 -24.95 -49.20
CA VAL A 42 -0.78 -24.24 -49.66
C VAL A 42 -0.39 -22.78 -49.96
N PRO A 43 -0.39 -22.35 -51.23
CA PRO A 43 0.13 -21.03 -51.63
C PRO A 43 -0.88 -19.87 -51.47
N ASP A 44 -2.16 -20.16 -51.22
CA ASP A 44 -3.23 -19.19 -51.07
C ASP A 44 -3.73 -19.04 -49.62
N TRP A 45 -4.35 -17.91 -49.32
CA TRP A 45 -4.98 -17.58 -48.05
C TRP A 45 -6.17 -16.65 -48.31
N PRO A 46 -7.33 -16.80 -47.64
CA PRO A 46 -7.60 -17.69 -46.49
C PRO A 46 -7.97 -19.13 -46.87
N LEU A 47 -8.31 -19.38 -48.14
CA LEU A 47 -8.65 -20.71 -48.65
C LEU A 47 -7.40 -21.57 -48.87
N SER A 48 -7.61 -22.81 -49.33
CA SER A 48 -6.54 -23.72 -49.70
C SER A 48 -6.84 -24.34 -51.06
N TYR A 49 -6.07 -23.93 -52.06
CA TYR A 49 -6.33 -24.16 -53.49
C TYR A 49 -7.75 -23.74 -53.90
N GLY A 50 -8.23 -22.61 -53.38
CA GLY A 50 -9.59 -22.11 -53.63
C GLY A 50 -10.71 -22.93 -52.95
N THR A 51 -10.37 -23.91 -52.11
CA THR A 51 -11.34 -24.74 -51.39
C THR A 51 -11.17 -24.64 -49.88
N TRP A 52 -12.23 -24.98 -49.14
CA TRP A 52 -12.17 -25.08 -47.67
C TRP A 52 -11.60 -26.42 -47.18
N PHE A 53 -11.59 -27.45 -48.03
CA PHE A 53 -11.17 -28.81 -47.69
C PHE A 53 -10.41 -29.44 -48.87
N PRO A 54 -9.13 -29.08 -49.05
CA PRO A 54 -8.29 -29.69 -50.08
C PRO A 54 -7.98 -31.16 -49.72
N PRO A 55 -7.53 -31.99 -50.68
CA PRO A 55 -7.00 -33.31 -50.39
C PRO A 55 -5.84 -33.24 -49.37
N MET A 56 -6.00 -33.89 -48.23
CA MET A 56 -5.08 -33.81 -47.08
C MET A 56 -3.86 -34.73 -47.26
N VAL A 57 -3.09 -34.50 -48.33
CA VAL A 57 -1.94 -35.33 -48.71
C VAL A 57 -0.63 -34.56 -48.50
N GLY A 58 0.39 -35.22 -47.96
CA GLY A 58 1.73 -34.65 -47.80
C GLY A 58 1.75 -33.40 -46.92
N GLY A 59 2.40 -32.34 -47.39
CA GLY A 59 2.52 -31.07 -46.65
C GLY A 59 1.19 -30.37 -46.36
N ILE A 60 0.16 -30.59 -47.21
CA ILE A 60 -1.16 -29.97 -47.07
C ILE A 60 -1.82 -30.41 -45.76
N LEU A 61 -1.64 -31.68 -45.36
CA LEU A 61 -2.15 -32.22 -44.10
C LEU A 61 -1.68 -31.39 -42.89
N PHE A 62 -0.39 -31.03 -42.86
CA PHE A 62 0.19 -30.29 -41.75
C PHE A 62 -0.26 -28.82 -41.76
N GLU A 63 -0.16 -28.17 -42.91
CA GLU A 63 -0.41 -26.73 -42.99
C GLU A 63 -1.90 -26.39 -42.92
N HIS A 64 -2.73 -27.04 -43.73
CA HIS A 64 -4.19 -26.83 -43.68
C HIS A 64 -4.77 -27.32 -42.34
N GLY A 65 -4.27 -28.45 -41.82
CA GLY A 65 -4.66 -28.94 -40.49
C GLY A 65 -4.35 -27.93 -39.38
N HIS A 66 -3.18 -27.29 -39.41
CA HIS A 66 -2.85 -26.19 -38.50
C HIS A 66 -3.81 -25.00 -38.64
N ARG A 67 -4.17 -24.58 -39.86
CA ARG A 67 -5.14 -23.50 -40.11
C ARG A 67 -6.52 -23.82 -39.51
N MET A 68 -7.01 -25.05 -39.68
CA MET A 68 -8.29 -25.49 -39.11
C MET A 68 -8.27 -25.45 -37.57
N ILE A 69 -7.22 -26.01 -36.95
CA ILE A 69 -7.05 -25.98 -35.48
C ILE A 69 -6.96 -24.53 -35.01
N ALA A 70 -6.25 -23.66 -35.74
CA ALA A 70 -6.10 -22.24 -35.41
C ALA A 70 -7.45 -21.51 -35.43
N GLY A 71 -8.31 -21.79 -36.41
CA GLY A 71 -9.66 -21.24 -36.48
C GLY A 71 -10.50 -21.60 -35.25
N VAL A 72 -10.53 -22.89 -34.89
CA VAL A 72 -11.28 -23.39 -33.72
C VAL A 72 -10.76 -22.75 -32.43
N VAL A 73 -9.44 -22.79 -32.21
CA VAL A 73 -8.82 -22.21 -31.01
C VAL A 73 -9.00 -20.70 -30.95
N GLY A 74 -8.94 -20.00 -32.08
CA GLY A 74 -9.19 -18.57 -32.17
C GLY A 74 -10.61 -18.22 -31.70
N LEU A 75 -11.62 -18.96 -32.14
CA LEU A 75 -13.00 -18.82 -31.67
C LEU A 75 -13.12 -19.10 -30.16
N MET A 76 -12.42 -20.11 -29.65
CA MET A 76 -12.41 -20.40 -28.20
C MET A 76 -11.81 -19.25 -27.38
N ILE A 77 -10.73 -18.61 -27.86
CA ILE A 77 -10.10 -17.47 -27.18
C ILE A 77 -11.03 -16.25 -27.20
N ILE A 78 -11.70 -15.98 -28.31
CA ILE A 78 -12.68 -14.88 -28.42
C ILE A 78 -13.87 -15.12 -27.48
N ALA A 79 -14.41 -16.34 -27.46
CA ALA A 79 -15.48 -16.72 -26.54
C ALA A 79 -15.05 -16.59 -25.07
N LEU A 80 -13.82 -16.99 -24.73
CA LEU A 80 -13.24 -16.81 -23.40
C LEU A 80 -13.20 -15.32 -23.02
N ALA A 81 -12.74 -14.45 -23.92
CA ALA A 81 -12.68 -13.01 -23.67
C ALA A 81 -14.05 -12.38 -23.44
N VAL A 82 -15.06 -12.78 -24.22
CA VAL A 82 -16.46 -12.34 -24.03
C VAL A 82 -17.01 -12.84 -22.69
N TRP A 83 -16.73 -14.09 -22.31
CA TRP A 83 -17.19 -14.65 -21.05
C TRP A 83 -16.53 -13.95 -19.85
N VAL A 84 -15.20 -13.77 -19.87
CA VAL A 84 -14.46 -13.01 -18.84
C VAL A 84 -15.02 -11.59 -18.72
N LYS A 85 -15.29 -10.90 -19.85
CA LYS A 85 -15.87 -9.54 -19.82
C LYS A 85 -17.21 -9.48 -19.08
N ARG A 86 -18.04 -10.52 -19.16
CA ARG A 86 -19.36 -10.59 -18.52
C ARG A 86 -19.33 -11.11 -17.08
N ALA A 87 -18.39 -11.99 -16.75
CA ALA A 87 -18.33 -12.68 -15.46
C ALA A 87 -17.35 -12.05 -14.45
N GLU A 88 -16.31 -11.35 -14.91
CA GLU A 88 -15.21 -10.89 -14.07
C GLU A 88 -15.30 -9.39 -13.75
N SER A 89 -15.31 -9.05 -12.46
CA SER A 89 -15.38 -7.67 -12.00
C SER A 89 -14.02 -6.96 -12.10
N CYS A 90 -12.91 -7.69 -11.94
CA CYS A 90 -11.56 -7.13 -12.01
C CYS A 90 -11.21 -6.63 -13.42
N ARG A 91 -11.03 -5.30 -13.55
CA ARG A 91 -10.74 -4.62 -14.83
C ARG A 91 -9.48 -5.15 -15.52
N TRP A 92 -8.44 -5.48 -14.75
CA TRP A 92 -7.17 -5.94 -15.31
C TRP A 92 -7.28 -7.36 -15.90
N VAL A 93 -8.07 -8.25 -15.31
CA VAL A 93 -8.32 -9.61 -15.86
C VAL A 93 -9.04 -9.54 -17.20
N ARG A 94 -10.03 -8.65 -17.29
CA ARG A 94 -10.73 -8.36 -18.56
C ARG A 94 -9.78 -7.85 -19.64
N ARG A 95 -8.81 -7.01 -19.29
CA ARG A 95 -7.79 -6.52 -20.23
C ARG A 95 -6.88 -7.63 -20.74
N LEU A 96 -6.51 -8.61 -19.91
CA LEU A 96 -5.71 -9.76 -20.35
C LEU A 96 -6.45 -10.62 -21.36
N ALA A 97 -7.70 -10.96 -21.07
CA ALA A 97 -8.50 -11.77 -21.98
C ALA A 97 -8.77 -11.03 -23.30
N ALA A 98 -9.00 -9.72 -23.25
CA ALA A 98 -9.10 -8.88 -24.44
C ALA A 98 -7.77 -8.84 -25.24
N ALA A 99 -6.63 -8.71 -24.56
CA ALA A 99 -5.33 -8.74 -25.21
C ALA A 99 -5.05 -10.08 -25.91
N ALA A 100 -5.46 -11.20 -25.30
CA ALA A 100 -5.38 -12.52 -25.94
C ALA A 100 -6.23 -12.58 -27.21
N ALA A 101 -7.46 -12.09 -27.17
CA ALA A 101 -8.35 -12.03 -28.34
C ALA A 101 -7.81 -11.13 -29.45
N ILE A 102 -7.29 -9.94 -29.12
CA ILE A 102 -6.62 -9.05 -30.10
C ILE A 102 -5.40 -9.76 -30.71
N GLY A 103 -4.63 -10.47 -29.88
CA GLY A 103 -3.49 -11.25 -30.33
C GLY A 103 -3.85 -12.35 -31.34
N VAL A 104 -5.03 -12.96 -31.23
CA VAL A 104 -5.53 -13.94 -32.23
C VAL A 104 -5.72 -13.30 -33.61
N PHE A 105 -6.30 -12.10 -33.68
CA PHE A 105 -6.45 -11.38 -34.96
C PHE A 105 -5.08 -11.04 -35.57
N ALA A 106 -4.15 -10.55 -34.75
CA ALA A 106 -2.79 -10.28 -35.19
C ALA A 106 -2.05 -11.56 -35.62
N GLN A 107 -2.30 -12.71 -34.98
CA GLN A 107 -1.79 -14.01 -35.39
C GLN A 107 -2.31 -14.44 -36.76
N ALA A 108 -3.61 -14.31 -37.01
CA ALA A 108 -4.22 -14.65 -38.29
C ALA A 108 -3.63 -13.79 -39.44
N LEU A 109 -3.46 -12.48 -39.19
CA LEU A 109 -2.85 -11.56 -40.15
C LEU A 109 -1.40 -11.93 -40.45
N LEU A 110 -0.56 -12.11 -39.41
CA LEU A 110 0.85 -12.50 -39.61
C LEU A 110 0.98 -13.90 -40.24
N GLY A 111 0.07 -14.82 -39.94
CA GLY A 111 0.03 -16.15 -40.55
C GLY A 111 -0.29 -16.08 -42.04
N GLY A 112 -1.29 -15.29 -42.44
CA GLY A 112 -1.61 -15.04 -43.85
C GLY A 112 -0.45 -14.37 -44.60
N LEU A 113 0.15 -13.33 -44.02
CA LEU A 113 1.32 -12.65 -44.58
C LEU A 113 2.52 -13.59 -44.73
N THR A 114 2.70 -14.52 -43.79
CA THR A 114 3.78 -15.52 -43.85
C THR A 114 3.65 -16.40 -45.09
N VAL A 115 2.43 -16.77 -45.50
CA VAL A 115 2.17 -17.56 -46.72
C VAL A 115 2.29 -16.69 -47.97
N LEU A 116 1.57 -15.55 -48.01
CA LEU A 116 1.48 -14.69 -49.19
C LEU A 116 2.82 -14.06 -49.59
N LEU A 117 3.71 -13.83 -48.64
CA LEU A 117 5.04 -13.24 -48.87
C LEU A 117 6.16 -14.29 -48.94
N LEU A 118 5.82 -15.58 -49.02
CA LEU A 118 6.76 -16.68 -49.19
C LEU A 118 7.76 -16.84 -48.02
N LEU A 119 7.25 -16.90 -46.78
CA LEU A 119 7.99 -17.14 -45.54
C LEU A 119 9.13 -16.14 -45.22
N PRO A 120 8.90 -14.81 -45.27
CA PRO A 120 9.95 -13.86 -44.93
C PRO A 120 10.33 -14.02 -43.45
N PRO A 121 11.63 -14.23 -43.12
CA PRO A 121 12.04 -14.66 -41.77
C PRO A 121 11.53 -13.76 -40.65
N ALA A 122 11.53 -12.44 -40.86
CA ALA A 122 11.05 -11.49 -39.86
C ALA A 122 9.57 -11.69 -39.51
N ILE A 123 8.71 -11.93 -40.51
CA ILE A 123 7.27 -12.13 -40.30
C ILE A 123 7.02 -13.50 -39.65
N SER A 124 7.72 -14.55 -40.09
CA SER A 124 7.58 -15.88 -39.51
C SER A 124 8.07 -15.94 -38.06
N ILE A 125 9.18 -15.26 -37.74
CA ILE A 125 9.67 -15.10 -36.36
C ILE A 125 8.65 -14.32 -35.52
N ALA A 126 8.11 -13.21 -36.03
CA ALA A 126 7.10 -12.43 -35.34
C ALA A 126 5.81 -13.24 -35.09
N HIS A 127 5.36 -14.00 -36.09
CA HIS A 127 4.23 -14.92 -35.98
C HIS A 127 4.48 -15.97 -34.89
N ALA A 128 5.63 -16.66 -34.91
CA ALA A 128 5.98 -17.67 -33.90
C ALA A 128 6.07 -17.08 -32.48
N CYS A 129 6.62 -15.87 -32.33
CA CYS A 129 6.74 -15.21 -31.04
C CYS A 129 5.39 -14.77 -30.49
N LEU A 130 4.54 -14.16 -31.34
CA LEU A 130 3.22 -13.71 -30.94
C LEU A 130 2.31 -14.89 -30.58
N GLY A 131 2.41 -16.04 -31.25
CA GLY A 131 1.63 -17.24 -30.91
C GLY A 131 1.92 -17.72 -29.48
N GLN A 132 3.19 -17.73 -29.07
CA GLN A 132 3.60 -18.07 -27.70
C GLN A 132 3.21 -16.99 -26.68
N ALA A 133 3.20 -15.71 -27.07
CA ALA A 133 2.70 -14.63 -26.22
C ALA A 133 1.18 -14.76 -25.96
N VAL A 134 0.39 -15.10 -26.99
CA VAL A 134 -1.04 -15.40 -26.85
C VAL A 134 -1.25 -16.60 -25.91
N PHE A 135 -0.46 -17.67 -26.06
CA PHE A 135 -0.51 -18.80 -25.14
C PHE A 135 -0.23 -18.40 -23.68
N CYS A 136 0.77 -17.54 -23.44
CA CYS A 136 1.03 -17.00 -22.10
C CYS A 136 -0.14 -16.21 -21.53
N LEU A 137 -0.82 -15.39 -22.35
CA LEU A 137 -1.99 -14.62 -21.93
C LEU A 137 -3.17 -15.54 -21.57
N VAL A 138 -3.45 -16.56 -22.39
CA VAL A 138 -4.53 -17.53 -22.12
C VAL A 138 -4.22 -18.35 -20.86
N ALA A 139 -2.98 -18.82 -20.70
CA ALA A 139 -2.54 -19.52 -19.49
C ALA A 139 -2.63 -18.65 -18.24
N ALA A 140 -2.32 -17.35 -18.35
CA ALA A 140 -2.50 -16.40 -17.26
C ALA A 140 -3.97 -16.20 -16.88
N VAL A 141 -4.88 -16.12 -17.85
CA VAL A 141 -6.34 -16.06 -17.58
C VAL A 141 -6.81 -17.33 -16.88
N ALA A 142 -6.33 -18.52 -17.31
CA ALA A 142 -6.62 -19.79 -16.64
C ALA A 142 -6.08 -19.82 -15.20
N TRP A 143 -4.87 -19.29 -14.96
CA TRP A 143 -4.28 -19.25 -13.62
C TRP A 143 -5.03 -18.30 -12.67
N VAL A 144 -5.32 -17.08 -13.13
CA VAL A 144 -5.97 -16.04 -12.32
C VAL A 144 -7.42 -16.39 -11.99
N SER A 145 -8.10 -17.16 -12.85
CA SER A 145 -9.43 -17.69 -12.57
C SER A 145 -9.43 -18.88 -11.60
N SER A 146 -8.27 -19.38 -11.18
CA SER A 146 -8.18 -20.53 -10.27
C SER A 146 -8.53 -20.18 -8.82
N PRO A 147 -9.15 -21.10 -8.04
CA PRO A 147 -9.43 -20.87 -6.62
C PRO A 147 -8.17 -20.57 -5.78
N ARG A 148 -7.01 -21.13 -6.17
CA ARG A 148 -5.72 -20.90 -5.48
C ARG A 148 -5.24 -19.46 -5.59
N TRP A 149 -5.64 -18.73 -6.63
CA TRP A 149 -5.32 -17.32 -6.78
C TRP A 149 -6.00 -16.45 -5.70
N ALA A 150 -7.20 -16.80 -5.24
CA ALA A 150 -7.93 -16.01 -4.25
C ALA A 150 -7.32 -16.09 -2.83
N ASN A 151 -6.74 -17.23 -2.47
CA ASN A 151 -6.40 -17.57 -1.08
C ASN A 151 -4.93 -17.30 -0.68
N THR A 152 -4.22 -16.44 -1.40
CA THR A 152 -2.78 -16.21 -1.18
C THR A 152 -2.49 -14.91 -0.40
N VAL A 153 -1.72 -15.01 0.69
CA VAL A 153 -1.34 -13.90 1.57
C VAL A 153 0.02 -13.32 1.16
N ALA A 154 0.20 -12.01 1.36
CA ALA A 154 1.47 -11.34 1.11
C ALA A 154 2.58 -11.84 2.06
N ILE A 155 3.81 -11.91 1.56
CA ILE A 155 4.99 -12.36 2.29
C ILE A 155 6.07 -11.28 2.24
N ALA A 156 6.88 -11.20 3.29
CA ALA A 156 8.04 -10.32 3.33
C ALA A 156 9.12 -10.79 2.32
N ASP A 157 9.85 -9.83 1.76
CA ASP A 157 11.09 -10.12 1.02
C ASP A 157 12.14 -10.69 1.98
N ASP A 158 13.02 -11.57 1.51
CA ASP A 158 14.03 -12.24 2.36
C ASP A 158 15.22 -11.31 2.74
N GLY A 159 15.18 -10.06 2.31
CA GLY A 159 16.18 -9.03 2.58
C GLY A 159 17.50 -9.17 1.81
N ARG A 160 17.70 -10.25 1.06
CA ARG A 160 18.94 -10.53 0.33
C ARG A 160 18.94 -9.87 -1.05
N ARG A 161 20.13 -9.55 -1.58
CA ARG A 161 20.30 -9.01 -2.94
C ARG A 161 20.76 -10.11 -3.92
N PRO A 162 20.30 -10.07 -5.19
CA PRO A 162 19.27 -9.20 -5.75
C PRO A 162 17.88 -9.49 -5.15
N SER A 163 16.93 -8.54 -5.20
CA SER A 163 15.60 -8.82 -4.62
C SER A 163 14.88 -9.93 -5.40
N LEU A 164 14.03 -10.70 -4.73
CA LEU A 164 13.29 -11.78 -5.38
C LEU A 164 12.42 -11.27 -6.54
N ARG A 165 11.81 -10.09 -6.41
CA ARG A 165 11.06 -9.45 -7.50
C ARG A 165 11.92 -9.15 -8.73
N LEU A 166 13.17 -8.76 -8.53
CA LEU A 166 14.11 -8.53 -9.63
C LEU A 166 14.52 -9.86 -10.25
N MET A 167 14.88 -10.86 -9.44
CA MET A 167 15.23 -12.20 -9.94
C MET A 167 14.11 -12.82 -10.77
N SER A 168 12.87 -12.79 -10.28
CA SER A 168 11.74 -13.36 -11.00
C SER A 168 11.47 -12.63 -12.32
N LEU A 169 11.68 -11.30 -12.36
CA LEU A 169 11.60 -10.53 -13.61
C LEU A 169 12.72 -10.91 -14.58
N LEU A 170 13.96 -11.03 -14.10
CA LEU A 170 15.10 -11.43 -14.92
C LEU A 170 14.88 -12.83 -15.53
N ILE A 171 14.37 -13.79 -14.75
CA ILE A 171 14.02 -15.13 -15.25
C ILE A 171 12.98 -15.04 -16.38
N ALA A 172 11.92 -14.26 -16.21
CA ALA A 172 10.91 -14.09 -17.26
C ALA A 172 11.48 -13.41 -18.52
N LEU A 173 12.32 -12.39 -18.36
CA LEU A 173 12.97 -11.70 -19.48
C LEU A 173 13.94 -12.61 -20.24
N LEU A 174 14.74 -13.40 -19.51
CA LEU A 174 15.63 -14.41 -20.09
C LEU A 174 14.83 -15.48 -20.86
N ALA A 175 13.70 -15.95 -20.32
CA ALA A 175 12.84 -16.91 -21.01
C ALA A 175 12.22 -16.33 -22.31
N VAL A 176 11.80 -15.05 -22.30
CA VAL A 176 11.33 -14.36 -23.52
C VAL A 176 12.47 -14.22 -24.54
N GLY A 177 13.66 -13.79 -24.10
CA GLY A 177 14.83 -13.70 -24.97
C GLY A 177 15.20 -15.06 -25.58
N GLN A 178 15.17 -16.12 -24.78
CA GLN A 178 15.44 -17.49 -25.23
C GLN A 178 14.48 -17.95 -26.33
N LEU A 179 13.20 -17.63 -26.18
CA LEU A 179 12.17 -17.92 -27.16
C LEU A 179 12.43 -17.20 -28.48
N ILE A 180 12.73 -15.89 -28.44
CA ILE A 180 13.01 -15.09 -29.64
C ILE A 180 14.21 -15.68 -30.36
N LEU A 181 15.29 -15.97 -29.64
CA LEU A 181 16.48 -16.62 -30.20
C LEU A 181 16.16 -18.00 -30.80
N GLY A 182 15.29 -18.78 -30.14
CA GLY A 182 14.84 -20.07 -30.66
C GLY A 182 14.05 -19.95 -31.97
N ALA A 183 13.20 -18.92 -32.09
CA ALA A 183 12.49 -18.62 -33.33
C ALA A 183 13.47 -18.17 -34.44
N VAL A 184 14.45 -17.34 -34.11
CA VAL A 184 15.51 -16.91 -35.06
C VAL A 184 16.30 -18.13 -35.58
N ILE A 185 16.77 -19.02 -34.71
CA ILE A 185 17.47 -20.25 -35.13
C ILE A 185 16.59 -21.09 -36.06
N ARG A 186 15.30 -21.25 -35.72
CA ARG A 186 14.38 -22.07 -36.48
C ARG A 186 14.15 -21.56 -37.91
N HIS A 187 14.16 -20.24 -38.11
CA HIS A 187 13.89 -19.65 -39.43
C HIS A 187 15.15 -19.22 -40.20
N THR A 188 16.29 -19.04 -39.54
CA THR A 188 17.52 -18.52 -40.17
C THR A 188 18.75 -19.40 -39.96
N GLY A 189 18.73 -20.31 -38.99
CA GLY A 189 19.88 -21.13 -38.60
C GLY A 189 21.00 -20.40 -37.85
N HIS A 190 20.90 -19.07 -37.67
CA HIS A 190 21.92 -18.26 -37.01
C HIS A 190 21.74 -18.19 -35.49
N VAL A 191 22.68 -17.56 -34.76
CA VAL A 191 22.65 -17.25 -33.31
C VAL A 191 22.61 -18.44 -32.33
N VAL A 192 22.94 -19.65 -32.77
CA VAL A 192 22.95 -20.88 -31.93
C VAL A 192 23.78 -20.73 -30.65
N PHE A 193 24.99 -20.15 -30.73
CA PHE A 193 25.84 -19.93 -29.55
C PHE A 193 25.22 -18.96 -28.53
N ILE A 194 24.55 -17.91 -29.02
CA ILE A 194 23.85 -16.95 -28.15
C ILE A 194 22.66 -17.63 -27.47
N HIS A 195 21.92 -18.46 -28.19
CA HIS A 195 20.81 -19.24 -27.63
C HIS A 195 21.27 -20.24 -26.55
N ILE A 196 22.41 -20.92 -26.74
CA ILE A 196 22.98 -21.80 -25.71
C ILE A 196 23.41 -20.98 -24.49
N SER A 197 24.08 -19.85 -24.71
CA SER A 197 24.56 -18.98 -23.63
C SER A 197 23.41 -18.44 -22.78
N VAL A 198 22.32 -17.97 -23.42
CA VAL A 198 21.12 -17.50 -22.72
C VAL A 198 20.38 -18.64 -22.02
N ALA A 199 20.37 -19.87 -22.58
CA ALA A 199 19.82 -21.05 -21.91
C ALA A 199 20.56 -21.35 -20.60
N LEU A 200 21.90 -21.30 -20.62
CA LEU A 200 22.74 -21.51 -19.45
C LEU A 200 22.51 -20.41 -18.39
N ALA A 201 22.43 -19.15 -18.81
CA ALA A 201 22.12 -18.04 -17.91
C ALA A 201 20.73 -18.20 -17.25
N LEU A 202 19.73 -18.63 -18.01
CA LEU A 202 18.40 -18.95 -17.48
C LEU A 202 18.45 -20.11 -16.48
N ALA A 203 19.21 -21.17 -16.76
CA ALA A 203 19.41 -22.30 -15.85
C ALA A 203 20.06 -21.87 -14.53
N VAL A 204 21.11 -21.07 -14.58
CA VAL A 204 21.76 -20.50 -13.37
C VAL A 204 20.77 -19.64 -12.59
N ALA A 205 20.01 -18.78 -13.26
CA ALA A 205 19.04 -17.91 -12.61
C ALA A 205 17.91 -18.70 -11.91
N VAL A 206 17.38 -19.75 -12.57
CA VAL A 206 16.35 -20.63 -12.00
C VAL A 206 16.90 -21.47 -10.85
N MET A 207 18.14 -21.95 -10.93
CA MET A 207 18.80 -22.68 -9.84
C MET A 207 18.97 -21.77 -8.63
N TRP A 208 19.48 -20.55 -8.83
CA TRP A 208 19.66 -19.57 -7.76
C TRP A 208 18.33 -19.18 -7.10
N TRP A 209 17.29 -18.94 -7.91
CA TRP A 209 15.94 -18.74 -7.42
C TRP A 209 15.44 -19.91 -6.57
N THR A 210 15.65 -21.14 -7.04
CA THR A 210 15.21 -22.36 -6.36
C THR A 210 15.86 -22.50 -4.99
N VAL A 211 17.17 -22.34 -4.89
CA VAL A 211 17.91 -22.39 -3.62
C VAL A 211 17.34 -21.37 -2.62
N ARG A 212 17.01 -20.14 -3.07
CA ARG A 212 16.44 -19.11 -2.19
C ARG A 212 15.03 -19.43 -1.72
N VAL A 213 14.16 -19.91 -2.62
CA VAL A 213 12.79 -20.28 -2.26
C VAL A 213 12.78 -21.47 -1.31
N LEU A 214 13.60 -22.50 -1.57
CA LEU A 214 13.68 -23.66 -0.69
C LEU A 214 14.34 -23.33 0.65
N GLY A 215 15.27 -22.37 0.68
CA GLY A 215 15.93 -21.91 1.91
C GLY A 215 15.06 -21.16 2.91
N SER A 216 13.82 -20.81 2.58
CA SER A 216 12.89 -20.08 3.47
C SER A 216 11.53 -20.76 3.57
N ALA A 217 11.06 -21.03 4.79
CA ALA A 217 9.78 -21.69 5.02
C ALA A 217 8.59 -20.88 4.45
N SER A 218 8.60 -19.56 4.60
CA SER A 218 7.54 -18.67 4.11
C SER A 218 7.52 -18.59 2.58
N LEU A 219 8.69 -18.52 1.93
CA LEU A 219 8.80 -18.53 0.47
C LEU A 219 8.41 -19.90 -0.09
N ARG A 220 8.84 -20.99 0.55
CA ARG A 220 8.53 -22.36 0.13
C ARG A 220 7.03 -22.61 0.13
N ALA A 221 6.33 -22.23 1.20
CA ALA A 221 4.88 -22.37 1.29
C ALA A 221 4.14 -21.62 0.16
N ALA A 222 4.68 -20.47 -0.27
CA ALA A 222 4.04 -19.62 -1.26
C ALA A 222 4.41 -19.93 -2.72
N LEU A 223 5.66 -20.32 -2.99
CA LEU A 223 6.26 -20.31 -4.34
C LEU A 223 6.82 -21.66 -4.78
N ALA A 224 6.89 -22.69 -3.91
CA ALA A 224 7.51 -23.97 -4.27
C ALA A 224 6.86 -24.64 -5.49
N GLY A 225 5.53 -24.61 -5.61
CA GLY A 225 4.82 -25.27 -6.72
C GLY A 225 5.21 -24.74 -8.11
N HIS A 226 5.32 -23.42 -8.30
CA HIS A 226 5.80 -22.87 -9.58
C HIS A 226 7.30 -23.06 -9.75
N THR A 227 8.06 -22.95 -8.66
CA THR A 227 9.51 -23.13 -8.68
C THR A 227 9.92 -24.53 -9.12
N MET A 228 9.30 -25.58 -8.56
CA MET A 228 9.61 -26.97 -8.91
C MET A 228 9.17 -27.32 -10.34
N ARG A 229 7.99 -26.84 -10.79
CA ARG A 229 7.54 -27.05 -12.17
C ARG A 229 8.47 -26.38 -13.18
N LEU A 230 8.91 -25.15 -12.90
CA LEU A 230 9.87 -24.46 -13.76
C LEU A 230 11.21 -25.19 -13.81
N LEU A 231 11.72 -25.66 -12.67
CA LEU A 231 12.98 -26.42 -12.61
C LEU A 231 12.88 -27.73 -13.40
N LEU A 232 11.81 -28.50 -13.22
CA LEU A 232 11.58 -29.76 -13.95
C LEU A 232 11.48 -29.52 -15.46
N LEU A 233 10.66 -28.55 -15.89
CA LEU A 233 10.52 -28.23 -17.31
C LEU A 233 11.83 -27.75 -17.92
N LEU A 234 12.64 -27.00 -17.18
CA LEU A 234 13.93 -26.53 -17.65
C LEU A 234 14.93 -27.68 -17.80
N ALA A 235 14.95 -28.65 -16.88
CA ALA A 235 15.77 -29.84 -17.02
C ALA A 235 15.39 -30.66 -18.28
N ILE A 236 14.09 -30.86 -18.50
CA ILE A 236 13.57 -31.50 -19.72
C ILE A 236 13.97 -30.70 -20.96
N GLN A 237 13.83 -29.37 -20.93
CA GLN A 237 14.16 -28.47 -22.04
C GLN A 237 15.64 -28.53 -22.44
N LEU A 238 16.54 -28.56 -21.45
CA LEU A 238 17.98 -28.67 -21.66
C LEU A 238 18.35 -30.03 -22.24
N GLY A 239 17.75 -31.12 -21.73
CA GLY A 239 17.93 -32.46 -22.29
C GLY A 239 17.46 -32.55 -23.75
N LEU A 240 16.27 -32.04 -24.05
CA LEU A 240 15.76 -31.97 -25.42
C LEU A 240 16.64 -31.08 -26.31
N GLY A 241 17.11 -29.95 -25.80
CA GLY A 241 17.99 -29.03 -26.55
C GLY A 241 19.34 -29.66 -26.90
N PHE A 242 19.93 -30.38 -25.95
CA PHE A 242 21.13 -31.17 -26.18
C PHE A 242 20.89 -32.24 -27.25
N SER A 243 19.79 -33.00 -27.15
CA SER A 243 19.45 -34.02 -28.15
C SER A 243 19.22 -33.43 -29.54
N VAL A 244 18.53 -32.28 -29.65
CA VAL A 244 18.31 -31.56 -30.93
C VAL A 244 19.62 -31.13 -31.57
N PHE A 245 20.62 -30.74 -30.76
CA PHE A 245 21.92 -30.31 -31.27
C PHE A 245 22.60 -31.39 -32.12
N PHE A 246 22.52 -32.65 -31.68
CA PHE A 246 23.09 -33.81 -32.37
C PHE A 246 22.15 -34.46 -33.40
N HIS A 247 20.82 -34.40 -33.18
CA HIS A 247 19.84 -35.12 -33.99
C HIS A 247 18.89 -34.16 -34.72
N ARG A 248 19.46 -33.20 -35.46
CA ARG A 248 18.69 -32.11 -36.09
C ARG A 248 17.62 -32.61 -37.06
N GLY A 249 17.73 -33.80 -37.65
CA GLY A 249 16.76 -34.33 -38.61
C GLY A 249 15.45 -34.84 -38.00
N LEU A 250 15.38 -35.08 -36.68
CA LEU A 250 14.21 -35.69 -36.06
C LEU A 250 13.10 -34.65 -35.81
N VAL A 251 12.02 -34.75 -36.60
CA VAL A 251 10.86 -33.85 -36.54
C VAL A 251 10.24 -33.81 -35.14
N TRP A 252 9.96 -34.98 -34.54
CA TRP A 252 9.31 -35.06 -33.24
C TRP A 252 10.14 -34.38 -32.14
N LEU A 253 11.48 -34.49 -32.20
CA LEU A 253 12.39 -33.97 -31.20
C LEU A 253 12.45 -32.42 -31.25
N ARG A 254 12.51 -31.84 -32.45
CA ARG A 254 12.46 -30.37 -32.65
C ARG A 254 11.12 -29.78 -32.22
N THR A 255 10.02 -30.49 -32.49
CA THR A 255 8.68 -30.08 -32.06
C THR A 255 8.54 -30.18 -30.54
N ALA A 256 9.01 -31.27 -29.93
CA ALA A 256 9.01 -31.45 -28.48
C ALA A 256 9.81 -30.34 -27.79
N HIS A 257 11.03 -30.04 -28.24
CA HIS A 257 11.87 -28.97 -27.69
C HIS A 257 11.19 -27.59 -27.75
N MET A 258 10.48 -27.28 -28.84
CA MET A 258 9.75 -26.01 -28.96
C MET A 258 8.52 -25.98 -28.03
N ALA A 259 7.77 -27.07 -27.96
CA ALA A 259 6.59 -27.18 -27.10
C ALA A 259 6.96 -27.06 -25.61
N THR A 260 7.99 -27.78 -25.15
CA THR A 260 8.49 -27.66 -23.77
C THR A 260 9.05 -26.27 -23.48
N GLY A 261 9.67 -25.61 -24.47
CA GLY A 261 10.13 -24.22 -24.36
C GLY A 261 8.99 -23.23 -24.10
N ALA A 262 7.85 -23.41 -24.77
CA ALA A 262 6.65 -22.62 -24.50
C ALA A 262 6.12 -22.82 -23.07
N LEU A 263 6.18 -24.04 -22.53
CA LEU A 263 5.79 -24.32 -21.14
C LEU A 263 6.76 -23.69 -20.13
N VAL A 264 8.08 -23.70 -20.41
CA VAL A 264 9.09 -23.00 -19.59
C VAL A 264 8.76 -21.50 -19.55
N LEU A 265 8.46 -20.88 -20.68
CA LEU A 265 8.08 -19.47 -20.73
C LEU A 265 6.83 -19.18 -19.88
N VAL A 266 5.76 -19.96 -20.06
CA VAL A 266 4.53 -19.78 -19.28
C VAL A 266 4.83 -19.84 -17.79
N GLN A 267 5.58 -20.85 -17.33
CA GLN A 267 5.91 -20.97 -15.91
C GLN A 267 6.79 -19.82 -15.41
N ALA A 268 7.75 -19.35 -16.21
CA ALA A 268 8.58 -18.20 -15.86
C ALA A 268 7.75 -16.91 -15.69
N VAL A 269 6.80 -16.66 -16.59
CA VAL A 269 5.89 -15.50 -16.54
C VAL A 269 4.94 -15.60 -15.34
N LEU A 270 4.33 -16.76 -15.11
CA LEU A 270 3.44 -16.99 -13.96
C LEU A 270 4.19 -16.83 -12.63
N LEU A 271 5.42 -17.35 -12.54
CA LEU A 271 6.30 -17.18 -11.38
C LEU A 271 6.60 -15.69 -11.13
N ALA A 272 6.98 -14.95 -12.16
CA ALA A 272 7.26 -13.51 -12.05
C ALA A 272 6.04 -12.71 -11.58
N TRP A 273 4.87 -13.07 -12.09
CA TRP A 273 3.62 -12.46 -11.65
C TRP A 273 3.31 -12.78 -10.19
N GLN A 274 3.39 -14.05 -9.81
CA GLN A 274 3.12 -14.48 -8.44
C GLN A 274 4.09 -13.81 -7.46
N ALA A 275 5.38 -13.77 -7.78
CA ALA A 275 6.40 -13.11 -6.97
C ALA A 275 6.11 -11.60 -6.79
N ARG A 276 5.74 -10.89 -7.86
CA ARG A 276 5.36 -9.47 -7.77
C ARG A 276 4.14 -9.22 -6.89
N ARG A 277 3.17 -10.13 -6.91
CA ARG A 277 1.95 -10.03 -6.09
C ARG A 277 2.22 -10.33 -4.62
N LEU A 278 2.91 -11.43 -4.33
CA LEU A 278 3.06 -11.93 -2.96
C LEU A 278 4.15 -11.21 -2.19
N ILE A 279 5.30 -10.94 -2.81
CA ILE A 279 6.44 -10.35 -2.11
C ILE A 279 6.20 -8.85 -2.00
N ALA A 280 6.15 -8.26 -0.81
CA ALA A 280 5.96 -6.82 -0.66
C ALA A 280 7.16 -6.03 -1.24
N GLY A 281 6.88 -4.92 -1.94
CA GLY A 281 7.93 -4.06 -2.51
C GLY A 281 8.44 -3.05 -1.48
N LYS A 282 9.70 -2.61 -1.60
CA LYS A 282 10.16 -1.45 -0.84
C LYS A 282 9.31 -0.22 -1.22
N PRO A 283 8.84 0.59 -0.25
CA PRO A 283 8.05 1.79 -0.54
C PRO A 283 8.87 2.76 -1.41
N LYS A 284 8.18 3.44 -2.34
CA LYS A 284 8.80 4.45 -3.23
C LYS A 284 9.37 5.63 -2.40
N THR A 285 10.43 6.30 -2.85
CA THR A 285 11.08 7.40 -2.11
C THR A 285 10.11 8.52 -1.67
N GLY A 286 9.18 8.93 -2.54
CA GLY A 286 8.14 9.92 -2.18
C GLY A 286 7.14 9.43 -1.12
N GLN A 287 6.91 8.12 -1.05
CA GLN A 287 6.08 7.50 -0.01
C GLN A 287 6.79 7.54 1.36
N ARG A 288 8.13 7.42 1.40
CA ARG A 288 8.90 7.54 2.65
C ARG A 288 8.86 8.95 3.24
N ALA A 289 8.99 9.99 2.43
CA ALA A 289 8.90 11.37 2.93
C ALA A 289 7.50 11.66 3.50
N ALA A 290 6.45 11.22 2.79
CA ALA A 290 5.08 11.30 3.28
C ALA A 290 4.87 10.51 4.59
N ASP A 291 5.49 9.34 4.73
CA ASP A 291 5.42 8.54 5.96
C ASP A 291 6.10 9.25 7.15
N TYR A 292 7.26 9.90 6.97
CA TYR A 292 7.89 10.71 8.02
C TYR A 292 7.06 11.94 8.38
N LEU A 293 6.51 12.65 7.39
CA LEU A 293 5.61 13.77 7.65
C LEU A 293 4.33 13.33 8.37
N GLN A 294 3.83 12.13 8.08
CA GLN A 294 2.69 11.56 8.79
C GLN A 294 3.02 11.32 10.28
N LEU A 295 4.27 10.96 10.62
CA LEU A 295 4.68 10.76 12.02
C LEU A 295 4.57 12.06 12.85
N THR A 296 4.72 13.24 12.25
CA THR A 296 4.65 14.51 12.99
C THR A 296 3.22 14.99 13.24
N LYS A 297 2.20 14.29 12.71
CA LYS A 297 0.76 14.63 12.83
C LYS A 297 0.46 16.13 12.56
N PRO A 298 0.70 16.63 11.34
CA PRO A 298 0.69 18.08 11.04
C PRO A 298 -0.61 18.80 11.44
N ARG A 299 -1.77 18.15 11.29
CA ARG A 299 -3.07 18.74 11.70
C ARG A 299 -3.18 18.95 13.20
N LEU A 300 -2.69 18.00 14.00
CA LEU A 300 -2.71 18.11 15.46
C LEU A 300 -1.67 19.14 15.92
N THR A 301 -0.48 19.10 15.31
CA THR A 301 0.60 20.05 15.58
C THR A 301 0.18 21.48 15.29
N LEU A 302 -0.58 21.73 14.21
CA LEU A 302 -1.10 23.06 13.89
C LEU A 302 -1.95 23.66 15.03
N LEU A 303 -2.83 22.87 15.66
CA LEU A 303 -3.65 23.37 16.76
C LEU A 303 -2.79 23.75 17.97
N VAL A 304 -1.74 22.97 18.26
CA VAL A 304 -0.78 23.28 19.32
C VAL A 304 0.00 24.57 19.03
N LEU A 305 0.37 24.78 17.77
CA LEU A 305 1.01 26.02 17.32
C LEU A 305 0.08 27.23 17.49
N VAL A 306 -1.19 27.11 17.13
CA VAL A 306 -2.19 28.17 17.33
C VAL A 306 -2.34 28.52 18.81
N SER A 307 -2.42 27.53 19.69
CA SER A 307 -2.47 27.78 21.14
C SER A 307 -1.21 28.46 21.66
N SER A 308 -0.03 28.07 21.16
CA SER A 308 1.24 28.72 21.50
C SER A 308 1.29 30.18 21.02
N ALA A 309 0.83 30.43 19.79
CA ALA A 309 0.72 31.78 19.23
C ALA A 309 -0.24 32.65 20.04
N ALA A 310 -1.39 32.12 20.45
CA ALA A 310 -2.36 32.85 21.27
C ALA A 310 -1.77 33.25 22.63
N GLY A 311 -1.02 32.34 23.27
CA GLY A 311 -0.30 32.66 24.51
C GLY A 311 0.77 33.72 24.33
N TRP A 312 1.55 33.64 23.25
CA TRP A 312 2.54 34.67 22.91
C TRP A 312 1.89 36.01 22.63
N TRP A 313 0.79 36.02 21.86
CA TRP A 313 0.03 37.23 21.54
C TRP A 313 -0.56 37.90 22.78
N LEU A 314 -1.01 37.13 23.77
CA LEU A 314 -1.43 37.70 25.04
C LEU A 314 -0.29 38.36 25.81
N GLY A 315 0.88 37.74 25.83
CA GLY A 315 2.06 38.31 26.49
C GLY A 315 2.76 39.41 25.67
N PHE A 316 2.40 39.58 24.40
CA PHE A 316 3.11 40.44 23.46
C PHE A 316 2.98 41.93 23.81
N ARG A 317 4.12 42.59 23.96
CA ARG A 317 4.25 44.06 24.06
C ARG A 317 4.92 44.61 22.80
N ALA A 318 4.66 45.87 22.44
CA ALA A 318 5.15 46.48 21.18
C ALA A 318 6.68 46.46 21.00
N ALA A 319 7.44 46.33 22.09
CA ALA A 319 8.90 46.22 22.07
C ALA A 319 9.42 44.80 21.73
N GLU A 320 8.56 43.77 21.77
CA GLU A 320 8.97 42.39 21.51
C GLU A 320 9.20 42.16 20.01
N PRO A 321 10.31 41.51 19.62
CA PRO A 321 10.60 41.32 18.22
C PRO A 321 9.82 40.13 17.63
N TRP A 322 9.24 40.34 16.45
CA TRP A 322 8.42 39.33 15.76
C TRP A 322 9.15 38.03 15.42
N HIS A 323 10.49 38.04 15.36
CA HIS A 323 11.27 36.81 15.12
C HIS A 323 11.10 35.81 16.26
N THR A 324 10.82 36.25 17.50
CA THR A 324 10.55 35.37 18.64
C THR A 324 9.32 34.50 18.40
N LEU A 325 8.26 35.05 17.78
CA LEU A 325 7.08 34.27 17.39
C LEU A 325 7.43 33.21 16.34
N ILE A 326 8.22 33.57 15.32
CA ILE A 326 8.62 32.63 14.26
C ILE A 326 9.44 31.48 14.87
N LEU A 327 10.44 31.79 15.69
CA LEU A 327 11.29 30.80 16.34
C LEU A 327 10.52 29.94 17.35
N LEU A 328 9.57 30.52 18.08
CA LEU A 328 8.64 29.79 18.93
C LEU A 328 7.85 28.77 18.12
N LEU A 329 7.23 29.18 17.01
CA LEU A 329 6.41 28.29 16.18
C LEU A 329 7.26 27.20 15.52
N CYS A 330 8.45 27.53 15.03
CA CYS A 330 9.40 26.56 14.49
C CYS A 330 9.84 25.54 15.55
N GLY A 331 10.28 26.01 16.72
CA GLY A 331 10.70 25.16 17.83
C GLY A 331 9.57 24.26 18.32
N MET A 332 8.37 24.81 18.53
CA MET A 332 7.19 24.03 18.93
C MET A 332 6.78 23.01 17.87
N TRP A 333 6.86 23.33 16.57
CA TRP A 333 6.56 22.38 15.50
C TRP A 333 7.49 21.17 15.56
N LEU A 334 8.78 21.41 15.79
CA LEU A 334 9.81 20.37 15.94
C LEU A 334 9.60 19.54 17.21
N VAL A 335 9.41 20.18 18.38
CA VAL A 335 9.18 19.48 19.67
C VAL A 335 7.94 18.60 19.60
N VAL A 336 6.81 19.16 19.15
CA VAL A 336 5.51 18.46 19.07
C VAL A 336 5.54 17.39 17.98
N GLY A 337 6.17 17.67 16.83
CA GLY A 337 6.38 16.69 15.77
C GLY A 337 7.21 15.50 16.22
N GLY A 338 8.31 15.75 16.95
CA GLY A 338 9.16 14.72 17.53
C GLY A 338 8.46 13.91 18.63
N ALA A 339 7.71 14.57 19.52
CA ALA A 339 6.86 13.91 20.53
C ALA A 339 5.82 12.97 19.89
N ASN A 340 5.15 13.42 18.82
CA ASN A 340 4.18 12.61 18.08
C ASN A 340 4.82 11.40 17.39
N ALA A 341 6.04 11.55 16.85
CA ALA A 341 6.80 10.47 16.26
C ALA A 341 7.23 9.43 17.31
N LEU A 342 7.71 9.88 18.47
CA LEU A 342 8.12 9.01 19.58
C LEU A 342 6.94 8.31 20.25
N ASN A 343 5.80 8.99 20.40
CA ASN A 343 4.56 8.38 20.86
C ASN A 343 4.11 7.22 19.93
N GLN A 344 4.13 7.44 18.60
CA GLN A 344 3.84 6.38 17.63
C GLN A 344 4.88 5.26 17.60
N TRP A 345 6.16 5.58 17.87
CA TRP A 345 7.20 4.57 18.01
C TRP A 345 6.99 3.68 19.24
N ALA A 346 6.62 4.27 20.37
CA ALA A 346 6.38 3.55 21.62
C ALA A 346 5.10 2.70 21.56
N GLU A 347 4.04 3.20 20.91
CA GLU A 347 2.73 2.54 20.82
C GLU A 347 2.54 1.70 19.55
N ARG A 348 3.60 1.44 18.77
CA ARG A 348 3.52 0.79 17.46
C ARG A 348 2.80 -0.57 17.46
N ASP A 349 2.97 -1.35 18.52
CA ASP A 349 2.41 -2.70 18.61
C ASP A 349 0.92 -2.61 18.99
N GLN A 350 0.54 -1.66 19.85
CA GLN A 350 -0.84 -1.36 20.21
C GLN A 350 -1.60 -0.74 19.03
N ASP A 351 -0.95 0.18 18.31
CA ASP A 351 -1.52 0.82 17.13
C ASP A 351 -1.86 -0.19 16.03
N ALA A 352 -1.20 -1.36 15.98
CA ALA A 352 -1.51 -2.43 15.03
C ALA A 352 -2.84 -3.15 15.35
N LEU A 353 -3.31 -3.08 16.60
CA LEU A 353 -4.53 -3.75 17.09
C LEU A 353 -5.80 -2.89 16.95
N MET A 354 -5.65 -1.60 16.64
CA MET A 354 -6.76 -0.65 16.48
C MET A 354 -7.02 -0.36 15.00
N GLN A 355 -8.29 -0.42 14.58
CA GLN A 355 -8.67 -0.28 13.17
C GLN A 355 -8.25 1.08 12.60
N ARG A 356 -8.38 2.12 13.42
CA ARG A 356 -8.04 3.51 13.05
C ARG A 356 -6.55 3.72 12.80
N THR A 357 -5.68 2.94 13.44
CA THR A 357 -4.23 3.22 13.46
C THR A 357 -3.38 2.14 12.82
N ALA A 358 -3.95 0.97 12.50
CA ALA A 358 -3.25 -0.13 11.85
C ALA A 358 -2.64 0.26 10.49
N SER A 359 -3.14 1.31 9.83
CA SER A 359 -2.60 1.83 8.57
C SER A 359 -1.48 2.87 8.73
N ARG A 360 -1.07 3.22 9.96
CA ARG A 360 0.04 4.15 10.22
C ARG A 360 1.38 3.58 9.73
N PRO A 361 2.40 4.42 9.48
CA PRO A 361 3.66 3.99 8.88
C PRO A 361 4.40 2.87 9.65
N LEU A 362 4.35 2.88 10.98
CA LEU A 362 5.04 1.90 11.83
C LEU A 362 4.27 0.57 11.95
N PRO A 363 2.96 0.54 12.31
CA PRO A 363 2.16 -0.69 12.29
C PRO A 363 2.11 -1.38 10.92
N ALA A 364 2.02 -0.58 9.85
CA ALA A 364 2.00 -1.08 8.48
C ALA A 364 3.39 -1.44 7.93
N GLN A 365 4.44 -1.40 8.77
CA GLN A 365 5.83 -1.72 8.43
C GLN A 365 6.41 -0.94 7.24
N ARG A 366 5.90 0.28 6.98
CA ARG A 366 6.44 1.17 5.94
C ARG A 366 7.70 1.90 6.39
N LEU A 367 7.83 2.14 7.69
CA LEU A 367 9.05 2.64 8.34
C LEU A 367 9.55 1.64 9.38
N THR A 368 10.87 1.60 9.58
CA THR A 368 11.48 0.76 10.62
C THR A 368 11.49 1.48 11.97
N PRO A 369 11.27 0.79 13.11
CA PRO A 369 11.25 1.42 14.42
C PRO A 369 12.51 2.25 14.76
N PRO A 370 13.75 1.79 14.48
CA PRO A 370 14.95 2.59 14.76
C PRO A 370 15.04 3.89 13.96
N SER A 371 14.44 3.95 12.77
CA SER A 371 14.45 5.16 11.95
C SER A 371 13.44 6.18 12.46
N ALA A 372 12.25 5.73 12.87
CA ALA A 372 11.25 6.59 13.51
C ALA A 372 11.73 7.13 14.86
N PHE A 373 12.42 6.32 15.67
CA PHE A 373 13.01 6.75 16.94
C PHE A 373 14.03 7.86 16.75
N ARG A 374 15.04 7.65 15.89
CA ARG A 374 16.07 8.66 15.60
C ARG A 374 15.49 9.94 15.03
N PHE A 375 14.50 9.82 14.14
CA PHE A 375 13.79 10.97 13.58
C PHE A 375 13.04 11.75 14.67
N GLY A 376 12.24 11.07 15.50
CA GLY A 376 11.50 11.71 16.57
C GLY A 376 12.40 12.38 17.60
N LEU A 377 13.45 11.68 18.05
CA LEU A 377 14.43 12.23 18.99
C LEU A 377 15.19 13.42 18.40
N GLY A 378 15.63 13.32 17.15
CA GLY A 378 16.33 14.39 16.45
C GLY A 378 15.48 15.66 16.32
N LEU A 379 14.20 15.53 15.93
CA LEU A 379 13.27 16.67 15.91
C LEU A 379 13.08 17.29 17.29
N SER A 380 12.92 16.47 18.34
CA SER A 380 12.71 16.97 19.69
C SER A 380 13.92 17.75 20.23
N VAL A 381 15.14 17.22 20.05
CA VAL A 381 16.37 17.90 20.46
C VAL A 381 16.56 19.19 19.67
N ALA A 382 16.38 19.16 18.34
CA ALA A 382 16.49 20.35 17.50
C ALA A 382 15.45 21.42 17.90
N GLY A 383 14.21 21.02 18.19
CA GLY A 383 13.15 21.93 18.60
C GLY A 383 13.45 22.62 19.94
N VAL A 384 13.91 21.87 20.94
CA VAL A 384 14.32 22.46 22.24
C VAL A 384 15.51 23.39 22.04
N ALA A 385 16.50 23.03 21.21
CA ALA A 385 17.65 23.89 20.91
C ALA A 385 17.22 25.21 20.24
N VAL A 386 16.28 25.17 19.28
CA VAL A 386 15.72 26.38 18.65
C VAL A 386 15.07 27.29 19.70
N LEU A 387 14.29 26.73 20.64
CA LEU A 387 13.67 27.52 21.70
C LEU A 387 14.69 28.08 22.70
N MET A 388 15.70 27.28 23.06
CA MET A 388 16.73 27.67 24.04
C MET A 388 17.59 28.82 23.52
N LEU A 389 17.99 28.74 22.24
CA LEU A 389 18.90 29.70 21.62
C LEU A 389 18.17 30.90 21.00
N GLY A 390 16.95 30.70 20.50
CA GLY A 390 16.23 31.68 19.69
C GLY A 390 15.02 32.31 20.37
N VAL A 391 14.58 31.80 21.53
CA VAL A 391 13.44 32.34 22.28
C VAL A 391 13.88 32.70 23.70
N ASN A 392 13.90 31.73 24.61
CA ASN A 392 14.48 31.87 25.96
C ASN A 392 14.50 30.52 26.71
N PRO A 393 15.31 30.41 27.79
CA PRO A 393 15.42 29.17 28.57
C PRO A 393 14.12 28.73 29.26
N LEU A 394 13.25 29.66 29.65
CA LEU A 394 12.00 29.34 30.33
C LEU A 394 11.03 28.61 29.37
N ALA A 395 10.80 29.16 28.18
CA ALA A 395 9.97 28.55 27.14
C ALA A 395 10.54 27.20 26.70
N ALA A 396 11.86 27.10 26.53
CA ALA A 396 12.54 25.84 26.18
C ALA A 396 12.35 24.77 27.27
N SER A 397 12.48 25.13 28.54
CA SER A 397 12.31 24.22 29.67
C SER A 397 10.87 23.72 29.79
N LEU A 398 9.88 24.60 29.59
CA LEU A 398 8.47 24.23 29.58
C LEU A 398 8.12 23.32 28.39
N ALA A 399 8.70 23.57 27.21
CA ALA A 399 8.55 22.69 26.05
C ALA A 399 9.18 21.31 26.27
N ALA A 400 10.37 21.26 26.89
CA ALA A 400 11.04 20.01 27.26
C ALA A 400 10.25 19.23 28.32
N LEU A 401 9.67 19.92 29.32
CA LEU A 401 8.79 19.34 30.32
C LEU A 401 7.50 18.78 29.70
N SER A 402 6.87 19.53 28.79
CA SER A 402 5.72 19.06 28.01
C SER A 402 6.06 17.81 27.19
N TRP A 403 7.20 17.82 26.49
CA TRP A 403 7.69 16.66 25.76
C TRP A 403 7.93 15.44 26.67
N ALA A 404 8.61 15.63 27.80
CA ALA A 404 8.96 14.55 28.73
C ALA A 404 7.71 13.96 29.37
N SER A 405 6.80 14.80 29.86
CA SER A 405 5.51 14.37 30.41
C SER A 405 4.66 13.61 29.38
N TYR A 406 4.68 14.00 28.11
CA TYR A 406 3.94 13.31 27.06
C TYR A 406 4.56 11.95 26.68
N VAL A 407 5.87 11.92 26.40
CA VAL A 407 6.56 10.74 25.86
C VAL A 407 6.93 9.74 26.96
N LEU A 408 7.47 10.21 28.09
CA LEU A 408 8.02 9.36 29.15
C LEU A 408 7.01 8.99 30.22
N VAL A 409 5.97 9.82 30.44
CA VAL A 409 4.98 9.59 31.50
C VAL A 409 3.64 9.17 30.92
N TYR A 410 2.98 10.04 30.15
CA TYR A 410 1.63 9.81 29.62
C TYR A 410 1.56 8.58 28.72
N THR A 411 2.45 8.47 27.73
CA THR A 411 2.44 7.39 26.74
C THR A 411 2.49 5.98 27.38
N PRO A 412 3.45 5.66 28.27
CA PRO A 412 3.42 4.36 28.96
C PRO A 412 2.26 4.25 29.94
N LEU A 413 1.89 5.32 30.66
CA LEU A 413 0.85 5.27 31.69
C LEU A 413 -0.53 4.82 31.16
N LYS A 414 -0.84 5.05 29.88
CA LYS A 414 -2.06 4.54 29.24
C LYS A 414 -2.25 3.03 29.39
N ARG A 415 -1.18 2.25 29.58
CA ARG A 415 -1.24 0.79 29.77
C ARG A 415 -1.40 0.39 31.23
N HIS A 416 -1.14 1.30 32.17
CA HIS A 416 -1.06 0.99 33.59
C HIS A 416 -2.23 1.58 34.39
N SER A 417 -2.69 2.80 34.08
CA SER A 417 -3.68 3.50 34.90
C SER A 417 -4.61 4.40 34.09
N ALA A 418 -5.86 4.52 34.55
CA ALA A 418 -6.84 5.49 34.04
C ALA A 418 -6.44 6.95 34.31
N LEU A 419 -5.50 7.18 35.23
CA LEU A 419 -4.91 8.51 35.47
C LEU A 419 -4.14 9.04 34.26
N CYS A 420 -3.88 8.22 33.24
CA CYS A 420 -3.26 8.66 32.00
C CYS A 420 -3.99 9.86 31.38
N THR A 421 -5.32 9.95 31.48
CA THR A 421 -6.07 11.08 30.90
C THR A 421 -5.74 12.40 31.58
N LEU A 422 -5.61 12.40 32.91
CA LEU A 422 -5.24 13.59 33.69
C LEU A 422 -3.77 13.98 33.48
N VAL A 423 -2.87 12.99 33.51
CA VAL A 423 -1.44 13.25 33.26
C VAL A 423 -1.22 13.73 31.83
N GLY A 424 -1.93 13.16 30.86
CA GLY A 424 -1.88 13.56 29.45
C GLY A 424 -2.48 14.94 29.19
N ALA A 425 -3.30 15.45 30.10
CA ALA A 425 -3.83 16.81 30.00
C ALA A 425 -2.75 17.87 30.29
N VAL A 426 -1.74 17.58 31.11
CA VAL A 426 -0.65 18.52 31.41
C VAL A 426 0.09 18.98 30.15
N PRO A 427 0.67 18.09 29.31
CA PRO A 427 1.38 18.53 28.10
C PRO A 427 0.47 19.22 27.08
N GLY A 428 -0.83 18.86 27.04
CA GLY A 428 -1.82 19.52 26.18
C GLY A 428 -2.16 20.96 26.60
N ALA A 429 -1.97 21.28 27.88
CA ALA A 429 -2.28 22.59 28.47
C ALA A 429 -1.10 23.57 28.50
N LEU A 430 0.12 23.07 28.38
CA LEU A 430 1.35 23.88 28.36
C LEU A 430 1.56 24.77 27.11
N PRO A 431 1.03 24.50 25.90
CA PRO A 431 1.32 25.33 24.71
C PRO A 431 1.10 26.84 24.89
N PRO A 432 -0.05 27.35 25.37
CA PRO A 432 -0.24 28.78 25.59
C PRO A 432 0.64 29.32 26.72
N VAL A 433 1.00 28.50 27.71
CA VAL A 433 1.95 28.87 28.77
C VAL A 433 3.35 29.08 28.20
N ILE A 434 3.79 28.18 27.31
CA ILE A 434 5.06 28.29 26.58
C ILE A 434 5.05 29.55 25.73
N GLY A 435 3.93 29.84 25.06
CA GLY A 435 3.74 31.09 24.31
C GLY A 435 3.87 32.34 25.18
N TRP A 436 3.19 32.37 26.32
CA TRP A 436 3.29 33.47 27.29
C TRP A 436 4.72 33.65 27.80
N ALA A 437 5.38 32.56 28.22
CA ALA A 437 6.77 32.58 28.66
C ALA A 437 7.73 33.04 27.57
N ALA A 438 7.45 32.73 26.31
CA ALA A 438 8.22 33.20 25.16
C ALA A 438 8.10 34.72 24.96
N ALA A 439 6.97 35.34 25.31
CA ALA A 439 6.77 36.79 25.20
C ALA A 439 7.15 37.58 26.46
N ARG A 440 7.02 36.98 27.65
CA ARG A 440 7.14 37.69 28.94
C ARG A 440 8.36 37.32 29.76
N HIS A 441 9.02 36.21 29.42
CA HIS A 441 10.15 35.64 30.17
C HIS A 441 9.82 35.32 31.65
N THR A 442 8.55 35.30 32.02
CA THR A 442 8.05 35.04 33.38
C THR A 442 6.79 34.19 33.34
N LEU A 443 6.45 33.60 34.48
CA LEU A 443 5.15 32.95 34.71
C LEU A 443 4.37 33.78 35.73
N GLY A 444 3.13 34.11 35.37
CA GLY A 444 2.20 34.84 36.22
C GLY A 444 0.83 34.15 36.28
N TRP A 445 -0.14 34.82 36.91
CA TRP A 445 -1.52 34.33 37.00
C TRP A 445 -2.18 34.16 35.63
N GLU A 446 -1.74 34.93 34.64
CA GLU A 446 -2.20 34.90 33.26
C GLU A 446 -1.85 33.57 32.60
N ALA A 447 -0.58 33.14 32.74
CA ALA A 447 -0.10 31.86 32.23
C ALA A 447 -0.82 30.69 32.91
N LEU A 448 -1.07 30.79 34.22
CA LEU A 448 -1.80 29.78 34.99
C LEU A 448 -3.26 29.66 34.57
N VAL A 449 -3.94 30.78 34.29
CA VAL A 449 -5.32 30.75 33.78
C VAL A 449 -5.38 30.10 32.39
N LEU A 450 -4.45 30.42 31.49
CA LEU A 450 -4.36 29.77 30.18
C LEU A 450 -4.13 28.25 30.30
N PHE A 451 -3.22 27.86 31.19
CA PHE A 451 -3.00 26.45 31.51
C PHE A 451 -4.30 25.80 31.97
N ALA A 452 -4.96 26.39 32.96
CA ALA A 452 -6.14 25.83 33.59
C ALA A 452 -7.29 25.67 32.60
N ILE A 453 -7.54 26.68 31.74
CA ILE A 453 -8.57 26.61 30.68
C ILE A 453 -8.32 25.41 29.77
N LEU A 454 -7.12 25.27 29.19
CA LEU A 454 -6.82 24.16 28.29
C LEU A 454 -6.81 22.81 29.03
N PHE A 455 -6.30 22.79 30.26
CA PHE A 455 -6.25 21.60 31.10
C PHE A 455 -7.65 21.04 31.33
N VAL A 456 -8.59 21.89 31.75
CA VAL A 456 -9.97 21.49 32.05
C VAL A 456 -10.76 21.20 30.78
N TRP A 457 -10.64 22.03 29.74
CA TRP A 457 -11.39 21.90 28.49
C TRP A 457 -11.20 20.53 27.82
N GLN A 458 -9.97 20.03 27.80
CA GLN A 458 -9.69 18.79 27.07
C GLN A 458 -10.15 17.52 27.82
N LEU A 459 -10.54 17.59 29.10
CA LEU A 459 -10.95 16.40 29.85
C LEU A 459 -12.29 15.85 29.35
N PRO A 460 -13.37 16.64 29.22
CA PRO A 460 -14.58 16.20 28.51
C PRO A 460 -14.30 15.73 27.07
N HIS A 461 -13.37 16.38 26.36
CA HIS A 461 -12.94 15.98 25.02
C HIS A 461 -12.31 14.57 24.99
N PHE A 462 -11.34 14.30 25.87
CA PHE A 462 -10.65 13.01 25.95
C PHE A 462 -11.57 11.89 26.43
N LEU A 463 -12.46 12.19 27.36
CA LEU A 463 -13.47 11.24 27.83
C LEU A 463 -14.46 10.88 26.70
N ALA A 464 -14.94 11.87 25.93
CA ALA A 464 -15.84 11.63 24.80
C ALA A 464 -15.20 10.73 23.72
N ILE A 465 -13.96 11.00 23.31
CA ILE A 465 -13.25 10.15 22.33
C ILE A 465 -12.91 8.76 22.90
N ALA A 466 -12.65 8.65 24.21
CA ALA A 466 -12.41 7.37 24.87
C ALA A 466 -13.67 6.49 24.93
N VAL A 467 -14.86 7.09 25.05
CA VAL A 467 -16.14 6.36 24.90
C VAL A 467 -16.34 5.91 23.44
N LEU A 468 -16.13 6.80 22.46
CA LEU A 468 -16.30 6.48 21.03
C LEU A 468 -15.39 5.36 20.53
N HIS A 469 -14.18 5.25 21.09
CA HIS A 469 -13.17 4.26 20.69
C HIS A 469 -12.87 3.25 21.79
N ARG A 470 -13.83 3.03 22.69
CA ARG A 470 -13.68 2.11 23.83
C ARG A 470 -13.22 0.72 23.41
N GLU A 471 -13.85 0.15 22.39
CA GLU A 471 -13.53 -1.20 21.91
C GLU A 471 -12.13 -1.27 21.31
N ASP A 472 -11.73 -0.28 20.52
CA ASP A 472 -10.37 -0.18 19.97
C ASP A 472 -9.33 -0.11 21.10
N TYR A 473 -9.57 0.75 22.10
CA TYR A 473 -8.67 0.88 23.25
C TYR A 473 -8.60 -0.39 24.09
N ALA A 474 -9.72 -1.09 24.28
CA ALA A 474 -9.77 -2.37 24.97
C ALA A 474 -8.95 -3.45 24.24
N ARG A 475 -9.10 -3.56 22.90
CA ARG A 475 -8.33 -4.51 22.09
C ARG A 475 -6.83 -4.25 22.12
N ALA A 476 -6.42 -2.98 22.20
CA ALA A 476 -5.03 -2.58 22.32
C ALA A 476 -4.45 -2.69 23.74
N GLY A 477 -5.27 -3.08 24.74
CA GLY A 477 -4.85 -3.23 26.13
C GLY A 477 -4.64 -1.90 26.86
N PHE A 478 -5.25 -0.80 26.41
CA PHE A 478 -5.20 0.48 27.12
C PHE A 478 -6.21 0.51 28.27
N ARG A 479 -5.80 1.10 29.39
CA ARG A 479 -6.57 1.20 30.64
C ARG A 479 -7.21 2.57 30.83
N MET A 480 -7.82 3.12 29.78
CA MET A 480 -8.55 4.39 29.88
C MET A 480 -9.82 4.24 30.73
N LEU A 481 -10.26 5.32 31.39
CA LEU A 481 -11.41 5.27 32.32
C LEU A 481 -12.68 4.62 31.71
N PRO A 482 -13.13 4.97 30.49
CA PRO A 482 -14.31 4.32 29.89
C PRO A 482 -14.13 2.84 29.56
N VAL A 483 -12.89 2.36 29.43
CA VAL A 483 -12.60 0.94 29.20
C VAL A 483 -12.81 0.14 30.49
N LEU A 484 -12.33 0.68 31.62
CA LEU A 484 -12.33 0.00 32.92
C LEU A 484 -13.70 -0.02 33.60
N GLU A 485 -14.54 0.99 33.39
CA GLU A 485 -15.81 1.10 34.09
C GLU A 485 -16.97 0.37 33.40
N LYS A 486 -17.92 -0.12 34.19
CA LYS A 486 -19.18 -0.67 33.68
C LYS A 486 -20.23 0.45 33.66
N GLY A 487 -20.89 0.66 32.53
CA GLY A 487 -22.01 1.61 32.41
C GLY A 487 -21.66 3.11 32.33
N GLY A 488 -20.41 3.52 32.55
CA GLY A 488 -19.98 4.92 32.33
C GLY A 488 -20.19 5.96 33.46
N PRO A 489 -20.57 5.64 34.71
CA PRO A 489 -21.01 6.66 35.66
C PRO A 489 -19.87 7.59 36.12
N VAL A 490 -18.63 7.11 36.20
CA VAL A 490 -17.49 7.93 36.62
C VAL A 490 -17.09 8.86 35.47
N THR A 491 -17.06 8.36 34.24
CA THR A 491 -16.85 9.19 33.05
C THR A 491 -17.92 10.28 32.92
N ALA A 492 -19.20 9.96 33.16
CA ALA A 492 -20.28 10.94 33.13
C ALA A 492 -20.06 12.04 34.19
N ARG A 493 -19.76 11.67 35.44
CA ARG A 493 -19.48 12.63 36.51
C ARG A 493 -18.28 13.52 36.22
N GLN A 494 -17.17 12.96 35.72
CA GLN A 494 -15.99 13.75 35.36
C GLN A 494 -16.28 14.70 34.18
N THR A 495 -17.00 14.22 33.16
CA THR A 495 -17.41 15.04 32.02
C THR A 495 -18.24 16.25 32.48
N LEU A 496 -19.21 16.02 33.39
CA LEU A 496 -20.02 17.08 33.99
C LEU A 496 -19.19 18.04 34.83
N LEU A 497 -18.36 17.51 35.74
CA LEU A 497 -17.56 18.31 36.66
C LEU A 497 -16.62 19.24 35.91
N TYR A 498 -15.86 18.72 34.93
CA TYR A 498 -14.94 19.54 34.15
C TYR A 498 -15.67 20.50 33.22
N GLY A 499 -16.82 20.10 32.65
CA GLY A 499 -17.67 21.02 31.89
C GLY A 499 -18.17 22.19 32.75
N LEU A 500 -18.55 21.93 34.01
CA LEU A 500 -19.02 22.94 34.95
C LEU A 500 -17.89 23.86 35.38
N VAL A 501 -16.73 23.31 35.74
CA VAL A 501 -15.53 24.08 36.15
C VAL A 501 -15.00 24.95 35.00
N LEU A 502 -15.15 24.50 33.75
CA LEU A 502 -14.69 25.28 32.60
C LEU A 502 -15.42 26.63 32.47
N VAL A 503 -16.68 26.73 32.90
CA VAL A 503 -17.47 27.97 32.78
C VAL A 503 -16.79 29.13 33.53
N PRO A 504 -16.65 29.12 34.87
CA PRO A 504 -16.00 30.21 35.59
C PRO A 504 -14.54 30.40 35.16
N LEU A 505 -13.85 29.32 34.83
CA LEU A 505 -12.44 29.37 34.43
C LEU A 505 -12.24 30.09 33.08
N SER A 506 -13.16 29.89 32.15
CA SER A 506 -13.16 30.59 30.86
C SER A 506 -13.46 32.09 30.99
N LEU A 507 -14.13 32.52 32.07
CA LEU A 507 -14.43 33.93 32.34
C LEU A 507 -13.32 34.63 33.13
N ALA A 508 -12.46 33.86 33.81
CA ALA A 508 -11.35 34.37 34.62
C ALA A 508 -10.41 35.34 33.87
N PRO A 509 -10.09 35.19 32.56
CA PRO A 509 -9.27 36.16 31.85
C PRO A 509 -9.81 37.60 31.91
N THR A 510 -11.13 37.80 31.82
CA THR A 510 -11.72 39.14 31.97
C THR A 510 -11.64 39.62 33.42
N MET A 511 -11.84 38.74 34.39
CA MET A 511 -11.76 39.09 35.82
C MET A 511 -10.34 39.49 36.23
N LEU A 512 -9.33 38.91 35.58
CA LEU A 512 -7.91 39.27 35.75
C LEU A 512 -7.48 40.47 34.90
N GLY A 513 -8.41 41.08 34.15
CA GLY A 513 -8.12 42.26 33.32
C GLY A 513 -7.31 41.96 32.06
N LEU A 514 -7.30 40.72 31.55
CA LEU A 514 -6.59 40.29 30.33
C LEU A 514 -7.39 40.51 29.05
N THR A 515 -8.71 40.56 29.19
CA THR A 515 -9.65 40.64 28.07
C THR A 515 -10.87 41.48 28.44
N GLY A 516 -11.52 42.07 27.45
CA GLY A 516 -12.70 42.90 27.65
C GLY A 516 -14.05 42.16 27.61
N PRO A 517 -15.16 42.91 27.49
CA PRO A 517 -16.52 42.37 27.51
C PRO A 517 -16.86 41.43 26.34
N VAL A 518 -16.28 41.64 25.15
CA VAL A 518 -16.58 40.80 23.98
C VAL A 518 -16.09 39.37 24.21
N TYR A 519 -14.90 39.22 24.79
CA TYR A 519 -14.41 37.90 25.22
C TYR A 519 -15.31 37.31 26.30
N PHE A 520 -15.70 38.09 27.31
CA PHE A 520 -16.53 37.61 28.42
C PHE A 520 -17.84 36.99 27.93
N PHE A 521 -18.63 37.70 27.13
CA PHE A 521 -19.90 37.19 26.61
C PHE A 521 -19.70 36.02 25.65
N GLY A 522 -18.68 36.09 24.78
CA GLY A 522 -18.37 34.99 23.86
C GLY A 522 -17.95 33.71 24.59
N ALA A 523 -17.05 33.81 25.58
CA ALA A 523 -16.62 32.71 26.43
C ALA A 523 -17.79 32.14 27.24
N MET A 524 -18.67 32.98 27.78
CA MET A 524 -19.88 32.55 28.48
C MET A 524 -20.79 31.71 27.58
N ILE A 525 -21.08 32.18 26.36
CA ILE A 525 -21.93 31.45 25.39
C ILE A 525 -21.27 30.11 25.02
N LEU A 526 -19.99 30.14 24.65
CA LEU A 526 -19.24 28.94 24.27
C LEU A 526 -19.19 27.91 25.40
N SER A 527 -18.86 28.33 26.62
CA SER A 527 -18.68 27.43 27.78
C SER A 527 -20.01 26.89 28.28
N THR A 528 -21.06 27.70 28.26
CA THR A 528 -22.42 27.24 28.58
C THR A 528 -22.91 26.23 27.56
N THR A 529 -22.70 26.49 26.26
CA THR A 529 -23.04 25.52 25.20
C THR A 529 -22.27 24.21 25.37
N PHE A 530 -20.98 24.30 25.69
CA PHE A 530 -20.14 23.13 25.93
C PHE A 530 -20.59 22.33 27.16
N LEU A 531 -20.99 23.03 28.24
CA LEU A 531 -21.59 22.41 29.44
C LEU A 531 -22.91 21.70 29.11
N LEU A 532 -23.81 22.32 28.35
CA LEU A 532 -25.08 21.69 27.96
C LEU A 532 -24.86 20.41 27.15
N LEU A 533 -23.88 20.40 26.24
CA LEU A 533 -23.50 19.19 25.50
C LEU A 533 -22.83 18.15 26.40
N SER A 534 -22.05 18.58 27.40
CA SER A 534 -21.46 17.71 28.42
C SER A 534 -22.54 17.04 29.27
N VAL A 535 -23.59 17.80 29.66
CA VAL A 535 -24.77 17.28 30.36
C VAL A 535 -25.50 16.27 29.51
N ARG A 536 -25.76 16.58 28.23
CA ARG A 536 -26.42 15.65 27.32
C ARG A 536 -25.64 14.34 27.15
N ALA A 537 -24.32 14.42 26.99
CA ALA A 537 -23.45 13.25 26.85
C ALA A 537 -23.37 12.42 28.15
N ALA A 538 -23.41 13.06 29.31
CA ALA A 538 -23.38 12.39 30.60
C ALA A 538 -24.72 11.71 30.95
N LEU A 539 -25.85 12.32 30.62
CA LEU A 539 -27.19 11.76 30.88
C LEU A 539 -27.56 10.65 29.88
N VAL A 540 -27.17 10.81 28.61
CA VAL A 540 -27.47 9.85 27.54
C VAL A 540 -26.17 9.49 26.83
N PRO A 541 -25.32 8.62 27.41
CA PRO A 541 -24.02 8.26 26.85
C PRO A 541 -24.19 7.30 25.68
N CYS A 542 -24.34 7.85 24.47
CA CYS A 542 -24.36 7.08 23.24
C CYS A 542 -23.34 7.66 22.23
N ALA A 543 -23.08 6.92 21.15
CA ALA A 543 -22.10 7.34 20.14
C ALA A 543 -22.43 8.72 19.54
N GLN A 544 -23.70 9.08 19.41
CA GLN A 544 -24.11 10.36 18.87
C GLN A 544 -23.79 11.53 19.81
N THR A 545 -24.16 11.44 21.08
CA THR A 545 -23.94 12.52 22.06
C THR A 545 -22.46 12.71 22.36
N CYS A 546 -21.69 11.62 22.48
CA CYS A 546 -20.23 11.69 22.63
C CYS A 546 -19.56 12.31 21.40
N ARG A 547 -20.03 11.99 20.18
CA ARG A 547 -19.53 12.62 18.95
C ARG A 547 -19.86 14.11 18.87
N GLN A 548 -21.05 14.51 19.30
CA GLN A 548 -21.43 15.93 19.37
C GLN A 548 -20.53 16.69 20.35
N LEU A 549 -20.31 16.16 21.56
CA LEU A 549 -19.41 16.76 22.54
C LEU A 549 -17.97 16.85 22.02
N PHE A 550 -17.47 15.78 21.40
CA PHE A 550 -16.15 15.76 20.77
C PHE A 550 -16.03 16.83 19.67
N LEU A 551 -16.99 16.94 18.76
CA LEU A 551 -16.94 17.96 17.71
C LEU A 551 -17.06 19.38 18.29
N ALA A 552 -17.93 19.58 19.27
CA ALA A 552 -18.09 20.87 19.93
C ALA A 552 -16.79 21.32 20.62
N SER A 553 -16.07 20.42 21.29
CA SER A 553 -14.77 20.78 21.87
C SER A 553 -13.78 21.24 20.81
N VAL A 554 -13.67 20.54 19.67
CA VAL A 554 -12.77 20.90 18.57
C VAL A 554 -13.05 22.29 18.01
N VAL A 555 -14.32 22.70 17.97
CA VAL A 555 -14.75 24.05 17.52
C VAL A 555 -14.58 25.10 18.63
N TYR A 556 -14.84 24.73 19.89
CA TYR A 556 -14.77 25.61 21.05
C TYR A 556 -13.39 26.27 21.18
N LEU A 557 -12.30 25.48 21.10
CA LEU A 557 -10.96 25.99 21.41
C LEU A 557 -10.49 27.08 20.43
N PRO A 558 -10.54 26.90 19.09
CA PRO A 558 -10.18 27.96 18.15
C PRO A 558 -11.03 29.23 18.32
N LEU A 559 -12.33 29.11 18.59
CA LEU A 559 -13.21 30.26 18.81
C LEU A 559 -12.83 31.02 20.09
N LEU A 560 -12.61 30.30 21.20
CA LEU A 560 -12.20 30.91 22.46
C LEU A 560 -10.85 31.62 22.33
N LEU A 561 -9.85 30.97 21.72
CA LEU A 561 -8.54 31.57 21.49
C LEU A 561 -8.62 32.77 20.54
N GLY A 562 -9.48 32.72 19.52
CA GLY A 562 -9.73 33.84 18.61
C GLY A 562 -10.34 35.05 19.32
N LEU A 563 -11.38 34.84 20.15
CA LEU A 563 -11.98 35.89 20.97
C LEU A 563 -10.97 36.52 21.93
N LEU A 564 -10.16 35.67 22.55
CA LEU A 564 -9.11 36.09 23.48
C LEU A 564 -8.04 36.93 22.78
N ALA A 565 -7.66 36.56 21.55
CA ALA A 565 -6.71 37.34 20.76
C ALA A 565 -7.29 38.68 20.26
N LEU A 566 -8.57 38.70 19.87
CA LEU A 566 -9.25 39.88 19.33
C LEU A 566 -9.61 40.92 20.40
N ASN A 567 -9.89 40.48 21.62
CA ASN A 567 -10.37 41.35 22.70
C ASN A 567 -9.40 41.44 23.88
N ARG A 568 -8.09 41.30 23.60
CA ARG A 568 -7.05 41.51 24.60
C ARG A 568 -7.01 42.98 25.05
N THR A 569 -6.83 43.20 26.33
CA THR A 569 -6.57 44.53 26.91
C THR A 569 -5.07 44.82 26.87
N PRO A 570 -4.64 46.10 26.81
CA PRO A 570 -3.24 46.46 26.96
C PRO A 570 -2.73 46.08 28.36
N LEU A 571 -1.60 45.35 28.42
CA LEU A 571 -0.94 44.88 29.65
C LEU A 571 0.29 45.70 30.07
#